data_AF-A0A9Q0P7C2-F1
#
_entry.id   AF-A0A9Q0P7C2-F1
#
_cell.length_a   1.000
_cell.length_b   1.000
_cell.length_c   1.000
_cell.angle_alpha   90.00
_cell.angle_beta   90.00
_cell.angle_gamma   90.00
#
_symmetry.space_group_name_H-M   'P 1'
#
loop_
_entity.id
_entity.type
_entity.pdbx_description
1 polymer ?
#
loop_
_entity_poly.entity_id
_entity_poly.type
_entity_poly.pdbx_seq_one_letter_code
_entity_poly.pdbx_strand_id
1 'polypeptide(L)'
;MQSRVKHIESLLSFGSTGVLTVGIWGMGGIGKSTTAEAVYKRNSHKFEGRYFFRDVRKESKSHGVFHVRKKILGGVLETKVPNIDTTELPPDIKRMLQRKKVLIVLDDVSDAQDLKFLVGEDG
;
A
#
# COMPACT_ATOMS: atom_id res chain seq x y z
N MET A 1 5.81 -18.66 10.38
CA MET A 1 5.13 -17.35 10.19
C MET A 1 5.82 -16.20 10.93
N GLN A 2 6.03 -16.29 12.25
CA GLN A 2 6.66 -15.20 13.03
C GLN A 2 8.03 -14.74 12.52
N SER A 3 8.90 -15.65 12.09
CA SER A 3 10.22 -15.30 11.52
C SER A 3 10.09 -14.42 10.25
N ARG A 4 9.17 -14.75 9.34
CA ARG A 4 8.94 -13.96 8.11
C ARG A 4 8.38 -12.57 8.40
N VAL A 5 7.47 -12.47 9.38
CA VAL A 5 6.92 -11.18 9.83
C VAL A 5 8.06 -10.32 10.36
N LYS A 6 8.86 -10.81 11.32
CA LYS A 6 10.01 -10.06 11.86
C LYS A 6 11.01 -9.64 10.79
N HIS A 7 11.25 -10.49 9.80
CA HIS A 7 12.14 -10.16 8.68
C HIS A 7 11.60 -8.98 7.85
N ILE A 8 10.32 -8.98 7.48
CA ILE A 8 9.71 -7.85 6.76
C ILE A 8 9.73 -6.59 7.62
N GLU A 9 9.46 -6.70 8.92
CA GLU A 9 9.52 -5.55 9.84
C GLU A 9 10.94 -4.96 9.93
N SER A 10 11.99 -5.80 9.87
CA SER A 10 13.37 -5.32 9.80
C SER A 10 13.70 -4.62 8.49
N LEU A 11 13.16 -5.11 7.35
CA LEU A 11 13.34 -4.46 6.04
C LEU A 11 12.64 -3.10 5.99
N LEU A 12 11.42 -3.02 6.52
CA LEU A 12 10.65 -1.78 6.59
C LEU A 12 11.21 -0.78 7.60
N SER A 13 12.23 -1.15 8.39
CA SER A 13 12.98 -0.26 9.30
C SER A 13 12.07 0.77 9.98
N PHE A 14 11.01 0.33 10.67
CA PHE A 14 9.96 1.21 11.20
C PHE A 14 10.51 2.29 12.14
N GLY A 15 10.97 3.41 11.58
CA GLY A 15 11.79 4.41 12.26
C GLY A 15 12.68 5.24 11.33
N SER A 16 12.93 4.80 10.09
CA SER A 16 13.63 5.60 9.08
C SER A 16 12.77 6.73 8.51
N THR A 17 13.42 7.80 8.08
CA THR A 17 12.79 8.88 7.31
C THR A 17 12.71 8.49 5.83
N GLY A 18 11.52 8.52 5.23
CA GLY A 18 11.32 8.26 3.80
C GLY A 18 10.21 7.26 3.50
N VAL A 19 10.02 6.96 2.21
CA VAL A 19 9.12 5.92 1.72
C VAL A 19 9.91 4.63 1.56
N LEU A 20 9.44 3.55 2.18
CA LEU A 20 10.04 2.22 2.04
C LEU A 20 9.03 1.24 1.45
N THR A 21 9.45 0.53 0.41
CA THR A 21 8.64 -0.46 -0.30
C THR A 21 9.28 -1.83 -0.19
N VAL A 22 8.51 -2.84 0.20
CA VAL A 22 8.96 -4.25 0.26
C VAL A 22 8.04 -5.11 -0.58
N GLY A 23 8.61 -5.79 -1.57
CA GLY A 23 7.89 -6.79 -2.39
C GLY A 23 7.89 -8.16 -1.74
N ILE A 24 6.74 -8.85 -1.74
CA ILE A 24 6.62 -10.24 -1.32
C ILE A 24 6.22 -11.08 -2.55
N TRP A 25 7.16 -11.82 -3.13
CA TRP A 25 6.93 -12.68 -4.29
C TRP A 25 7.20 -14.16 -3.99
N GLY A 26 6.82 -15.04 -4.92
CA GLY A 26 7.02 -16.49 -4.83
C GLY A 26 5.80 -17.29 -5.27
N MET A 27 5.92 -18.63 -5.25
CA MET A 27 4.88 -19.55 -5.72
C MET A 27 3.52 -19.36 -5.01
N GLY A 28 2.46 -19.85 -5.66
CA GLY A 28 1.12 -19.93 -5.05
C GLY A 28 1.12 -20.80 -3.79
N GLY A 29 0.21 -20.52 -2.84
CA GLY A 29 0.06 -21.33 -1.62
C GLY A 29 1.11 -21.13 -0.53
N ILE A 30 2.23 -20.44 -0.78
CA ILE A 30 3.31 -20.23 0.21
C ILE A 30 2.98 -19.23 1.35
N GLY A 31 1.74 -18.74 1.41
CA GLY A 31 1.28 -17.85 2.49
C GLY A 31 1.79 -16.41 2.41
N LYS A 32 1.98 -15.86 1.19
CA LYS A 32 2.40 -14.45 0.99
C LYS A 32 1.38 -13.48 1.58
N SER A 33 0.12 -13.58 1.15
CA SER A 33 -0.99 -12.75 1.64
C SER A 33 -1.18 -12.89 3.14
N THR A 34 -1.08 -14.10 3.68
CA THR A 34 -1.15 -14.34 5.13
C THR A 34 -0.01 -13.65 5.89
N THR A 35 1.20 -13.64 5.32
CA THR A 35 2.35 -12.95 5.92
C THR A 35 2.14 -11.43 5.88
N ALA A 36 1.68 -10.88 4.74
CA ALA A 36 1.36 -9.45 4.61
C ALA A 36 0.26 -9.02 5.60
N GLU A 37 -0.78 -9.83 5.76
CA GLU A 37 -1.86 -9.61 6.74
C GLU A 37 -1.35 -9.61 8.17
N ALA A 38 -0.46 -10.54 8.53
CA ALA A 38 0.13 -10.58 9.86
C ALA A 38 0.98 -9.32 10.14
N VAL A 39 1.78 -8.86 9.17
CA VAL A 39 2.57 -7.61 9.29
C VAL A 39 1.64 -6.41 9.48
N TYR A 40 0.58 -6.32 8.66
CA TYR A 40 -0.40 -5.23 8.77
C TYR A 40 -1.07 -5.21 10.14
N LYS A 41 -1.67 -6.32 10.57
CA LYS A 41 -2.37 -6.40 11.87
C LYS A 41 -1.45 -6.05 13.04
N ARG A 42 -0.19 -6.49 12.99
CA ARG A 42 0.78 -6.26 14.06
C ARG A 42 1.28 -4.82 14.12
N ASN A 43 1.34 -4.09 13.01
CA ASN A 43 2.01 -2.78 12.97
C ASN A 43 1.09 -1.60 12.65
N SER A 44 -0.12 -1.83 12.15
CA SER A 44 -1.04 -0.77 11.71
C SER A 44 -1.40 0.26 12.80
N HIS A 45 -1.28 -0.10 14.08
CA HIS A 45 -1.49 0.83 15.20
C HIS A 45 -0.36 1.87 15.37
N LYS A 46 0.79 1.66 14.73
CA LYS A 46 1.96 2.56 14.77
C LYS A 46 1.92 3.64 13.69
N PHE A 47 0.86 3.67 12.89
CA PHE A 47 0.68 4.52 11.72
C PHE A 47 -0.62 5.30 11.85
N GLU A 48 -0.59 6.56 11.43
CA GLU A 48 -1.73 7.47 11.49
C GLU A 48 -2.69 7.23 10.32
N GLY A 49 -2.18 6.78 9.17
CA GLY A 49 -2.97 6.36 8.03
C GLY A 49 -2.65 4.91 7.67
N ARG A 50 -3.67 4.09 7.41
CA ARG A 50 -3.46 2.67 7.15
C ARG A 50 -4.50 2.11 6.20
N TYR A 51 -4.05 1.31 5.24
CA TYR A 51 -4.97 0.64 4.35
C TYR A 51 -4.43 -0.70 3.87
N PHE A 52 -5.25 -1.74 4.01
CA PHE A 52 -5.00 -3.04 3.40
C PHE A 52 -5.92 -3.17 2.19
N PHE A 53 -5.35 -3.12 1.00
CA PHE A 53 -6.08 -3.40 -0.24
C PHE A 53 -5.93 -4.87 -0.61
N ARG A 54 -7.03 -5.64 -0.55
CA ARG A 54 -7.09 -7.02 -1.04
C ARG A 54 -7.45 -7.07 -2.51
N ASP A 55 -6.93 -8.07 -3.22
CA ASP A 55 -7.29 -8.38 -4.60
C ASP A 55 -7.08 -7.22 -5.59
N VAL A 56 -5.91 -6.55 -5.54
CA VAL A 56 -5.58 -5.42 -6.43
C VAL A 56 -5.75 -5.79 -7.90
N ARG A 57 -5.25 -6.97 -8.31
CA ARG A 57 -5.43 -7.49 -9.67
C ARG A 57 -6.89 -7.53 -10.11
N LYS A 58 -7.81 -7.96 -9.23
CA LYS A 58 -9.22 -8.05 -9.58
C LYS A 58 -9.83 -6.65 -9.70
N GLU A 59 -9.61 -5.81 -8.69
CA GLU A 59 -10.20 -4.47 -8.65
C GLU A 59 -9.68 -3.57 -9.77
N SER A 60 -8.38 -3.63 -10.08
CA SER A 60 -7.82 -2.88 -11.21
C SER A 60 -8.39 -3.33 -12.55
N LYS A 61 -8.55 -4.65 -12.77
CA LYS A 61 -9.18 -5.17 -13.99
C LYS A 61 -10.65 -4.81 -14.14
N SER A 62 -11.40 -4.76 -13.05
CA SER A 62 -12.83 -4.48 -13.08
C SER A 62 -13.15 -2.98 -13.11
N HIS A 63 -12.33 -2.14 -12.48
CA HIS A 63 -12.67 -0.73 -12.23
C HIS A 63 -11.55 0.26 -12.58
N GLY A 64 -10.38 -0.23 -12.99
CA GLY A 64 -9.20 0.56 -13.32
C GLY A 64 -8.33 0.91 -12.11
N VAL A 65 -7.06 1.20 -12.37
CA VAL A 65 -6.07 1.53 -11.34
C VAL A 65 -6.38 2.83 -10.58
N PHE A 66 -7.06 3.79 -11.24
CA PHE A 66 -7.52 5.03 -10.60
C PHE A 66 -8.50 4.77 -9.45
N HIS A 67 -9.40 3.80 -9.62
CA HIS A 67 -10.33 3.37 -8.57
C HIS A 67 -9.59 2.73 -7.39
N VAL A 68 -8.59 1.89 -7.66
CA VAL A 68 -7.73 1.30 -6.63
C VAL A 68 -7.03 2.40 -5.83
N ARG A 69 -6.39 3.36 -6.50
CA ARG A 69 -5.73 4.50 -5.85
C ARG A 69 -6.71 5.34 -5.00
N LYS A 70 -7.90 5.62 -5.52
CA LYS A 70 -8.93 6.38 -4.79
C LYS A 70 -9.35 5.68 -3.50
N LYS A 71 -9.55 4.37 -3.53
CA LYS A 71 -9.86 3.56 -2.34
C LYS A 71 -8.72 3.59 -1.32
N ILE A 72 -7.47 3.45 -1.76
CA ILE A 72 -6.29 3.57 -0.88
C ILE A 72 -6.26 4.95 -0.20
N LEU A 73 -6.37 6.02 -0.98
CA LEU A 73 -6.35 7.39 -0.47
C LEU A 73 -7.49 7.63 0.52
N GLY A 74 -8.71 7.19 0.20
CA GLY A 74 -9.87 7.33 1.07
C GLY A 74 -9.68 6.64 2.42
N GLY A 75 -9.08 5.44 2.42
CA GLY A 75 -8.81 4.73 3.66
C GLY A 75 -7.63 5.27 4.47
N VAL A 76 -6.57 5.75 3.80
CA VAL A 76 -5.39 6.32 4.49
C VAL A 76 -5.68 7.70 5.06
N LEU A 77 -6.40 8.54 4.32
CA LEU A 77 -6.69 9.92 4.70
C LEU A 77 -7.95 10.04 5.56
N GLU A 78 -8.76 8.98 5.64
CA GLU A 78 -10.02 8.95 6.39
C GLU A 78 -10.97 10.11 6.01
N THR A 79 -10.91 10.51 4.74
CA THR A 79 -11.70 11.61 4.19
C THR A 79 -12.26 11.24 2.83
N LYS A 80 -13.28 12.00 2.39
CA LYS A 80 -13.79 11.87 1.02
C LYS A 80 -12.75 12.41 0.05
N VAL A 81 -12.16 11.51 -0.71
CA VAL A 81 -11.24 11.85 -1.79
C VAL A 81 -12.07 12.09 -3.06
N PRO A 82 -11.90 13.24 -3.74
CA PRO A 82 -12.58 13.51 -5.00
C PRO A 82 -12.18 12.48 -6.07
N ASN A 83 -12.84 12.49 -7.22
CA ASN A 83 -12.34 11.68 -8.33
C ASN A 83 -10.99 12.24 -8.79
N ILE A 84 -9.97 11.40 -8.81
CA ILE A 84 -8.62 11.77 -9.24
C ILE A 84 -8.28 10.85 -10.41
N ASP A 85 -8.61 11.31 -11.62
CA ASP A 85 -8.37 10.57 -12.87
C ASP A 85 -7.07 11.05 -13.57
N THR A 86 -6.19 11.71 -12.83
CA THR A 86 -4.90 12.23 -13.29
C THR A 86 -3.75 11.40 -12.74
N THR A 87 -2.65 11.25 -13.47
CA THR A 87 -1.46 10.53 -12.96
C THR A 87 -0.90 11.18 -11.70
N GLU A 88 -0.90 12.52 -11.64
CA GLU A 88 -0.47 13.27 -10.47
C GLU A 88 -1.54 13.35 -9.38
N LEU A 89 -1.10 13.31 -8.12
CA LEU A 89 -1.96 13.57 -6.96
C LEU A 89 -2.18 15.07 -6.79
N PRO A 90 -3.41 15.52 -6.42
CA PRO A 90 -3.66 16.91 -6.09
C PRO A 90 -2.69 17.42 -5.01
N PRO A 91 -2.23 18.69 -5.07
CA PRO A 91 -1.26 19.22 -4.12
C PRO A 91 -1.69 19.09 -2.65
N ASP A 92 -2.98 19.23 -2.37
CA ASP A 92 -3.54 19.08 -1.02
C ASP A 92 -3.44 17.65 -0.51
N ILE A 93 -3.75 16.67 -1.37
CA ILE A 93 -3.63 15.24 -1.06
C ILE A 93 -2.16 14.88 -0.82
N LYS A 94 -1.26 15.37 -1.68
CA LYS A 94 0.19 15.18 -1.53
C LYS A 94 0.68 15.75 -0.19
N ARG A 95 0.26 16.97 0.16
CA ARG A 95 0.60 17.63 1.43
C ARG A 95 0.07 16.88 2.65
N MET A 96 -1.14 16.32 2.58
CA MET A 96 -1.70 15.49 3.65
C MET A 96 -0.88 14.21 3.85
N LEU A 97 -0.53 13.51 2.76
CA LEU A 97 0.28 12.29 2.83
C LEU A 97 1.69 12.57 3.36
N GLN A 98 2.32 13.66 2.96
CA GLN A 98 3.67 14.05 3.43
C GLN A 98 3.74 14.35 4.93
N ARG A 99 2.60 14.66 5.57
CA ARG A 99 2.51 14.98 7.00
C ARG A 99 2.02 13.80 7.84
N LYS A 100 1.72 12.66 7.22
CA LYS A 100 1.11 11.51 7.88
C LYS A 100 2.03 10.31 7.75
N LYS A 101 2.26 9.60 8.85
CA LYS A 101 2.93 8.30 8.82
C LYS A 101 1.94 7.25 8.33
N VAL A 102 2.17 6.71 7.13
CA VAL A 102 1.22 5.83 6.43
C VAL A 102 1.75 4.41 6.25
N LEU A 103 0.89 3.41 6.44
CA LEU A 103 1.13 2.01 6.08
C LEU A 103 0.10 1.51 5.05
N ILE A 104 0.57 1.15 3.86
CA ILE A 104 -0.27 0.57 2.80
C ILE A 104 0.20 -0.85 2.53
N VAL A 105 -0.74 -1.79 2.43
CA VAL A 105 -0.49 -3.15 1.94
C VAL A 105 -1.33 -3.40 0.70
N LEU A 106 -0.68 -3.81 -0.38
CA LEU A 106 -1.28 -4.14 -1.66
C LEU A 106 -1.16 -5.66 -1.88
N ASP A 107 -2.27 -6.38 -1.82
CA ASP A 107 -2.31 -7.83 -1.99
C ASP A 107 -2.81 -8.23 -3.38
N ASP A 108 -2.28 -9.35 -3.89
CA ASP A 108 -2.50 -9.85 -5.26
C ASP A 108 -2.27 -8.80 -6.36
N VAL A 109 -1.12 -8.13 -6.34
CA VAL A 109 -0.68 -7.27 -7.46
C VAL A 109 -0.04 -8.13 -8.54
N SER A 110 -0.56 -8.07 -9.77
CA SER A 110 -0.04 -8.86 -10.91
C SER A 110 0.47 -8.04 -12.08
N ASP A 111 0.09 -6.76 -12.17
CA ASP A 111 0.46 -5.88 -13.27
C ASP A 111 1.56 -4.91 -12.81
N ALA A 112 2.67 -4.88 -13.56
CA ALA A 112 3.79 -3.98 -13.27
C ALA A 112 3.41 -2.51 -13.46
N GLN A 113 2.48 -2.20 -14.38
CA GLN A 113 1.96 -0.84 -14.58
C GLN A 113 1.11 -0.39 -13.40
N ASP A 114 0.26 -1.28 -12.85
CA ASP A 114 -0.49 -0.99 -11.63
C ASP A 114 0.46 -0.69 -10.47
N LEU A 115 1.50 -1.52 -10.29
CA LEU A 115 2.49 -1.32 -9.24
C LEU A 115 3.20 0.04 -9.40
N LYS A 116 3.70 0.33 -10.61
CA LYS A 116 4.38 1.60 -10.92
C LYS A 116 3.47 2.80 -10.66
N PHE A 117 2.21 2.71 -11.05
CA PHE A 117 1.23 3.78 -10.86
C PHE A 117 0.87 4.00 -9.38
N LEU A 118 0.73 2.93 -8.60
CA LEU A 118 0.28 3.01 -7.20
C LEU A 118 1.40 3.39 -6.23
N VAL A 119 2.63 2.95 -6.50
CA VAL A 119 3.80 3.21 -5.64
C VAL A 119 4.52 4.50 -6.04
N GLY A 120 4.39 4.92 -7.30
CA GLY A 120 5.17 6.01 -7.88
C GLY A 120 6.51 5.52 -8.44
N GLU A 121 7.25 6.43 -9.09
CA GLU A 121 8.67 6.19 -9.40
C GLU A 121 9.51 6.50 -8.16
N ASP A 122 10.62 5.78 -8.00
CA ASP A 122 11.57 6.02 -6.92
C ASP A 122 11.97 7.51 -6.91
N GLY A 123 11.84 8.15 -5.74
CA GLY A 123 12.24 9.54 -5.53
C GLY A 123 13.75 9.70 -5.41
#